data_AF-A0A960Y6S6-F1
#
_entry.id   AF-A0A960Y6S6-F1
#
_cell.length_a   1.000
_cell.length_b   1.000
_cell.length_c   1.000
_cell.angle_alpha   90.00
_cell.angle_beta   90.00
_cell.angle_gamma   90.00
#
_symmetry.space_group_name_H-M   'P 1'
#
loop_
_entity.id
_entity.type
_entity.pdbx_description
1 polymer ?
#
loop_
_entity_poly.entity_id
_entity_poly.type
_entity_poly.pdbx_seq_one_letter_code
_entity_poly.pdbx_strand_id
1 'polypeptide(L)'
;MTLLSDFWNFFRPSVPMLAALVLGVLALSGVRRFLDRRYRSQADRIMRVQLIMLLLSFVLLIVVVITSPIADGQKGQVMSLLGIVLSAAIALSSTTFLGNAMAG
;
A
#
# COMPACT_ATOMS: atom_id res chain seq x y z
N MET A 1 14.44 2.97 38.55
CA MET A 1 13.19 3.33 37.83
C MET A 1 13.44 3.76 36.38
N THR A 2 14.66 3.66 35.85
CA THR A 2 15.05 4.05 34.48
C THR A 2 14.81 2.95 33.42
N LEU A 3 14.86 1.68 33.84
CA LEU A 3 14.70 0.54 32.91
C LEU A 3 13.32 0.47 32.25
N LEU A 4 12.25 0.86 32.97
CA LEU A 4 10.88 0.88 32.44
C LEU A 4 10.66 2.03 31.45
N SER A 5 11.29 3.19 31.66
CA SER A 5 11.20 4.34 30.76
C SER A 5 12.00 4.13 29.48
N ASP A 6 13.15 3.46 29.55
CA ASP A 6 13.96 3.15 28.38
C ASP A 6 13.26 2.13 27.47
N PHE A 7 12.60 1.14 28.08
CA PHE A 7 11.77 0.17 27.36
C PHE A 7 10.60 0.85 26.63
N TRP A 8 9.94 1.81 27.28
CA TRP A 8 8.84 2.58 26.67
C TRP A 8 9.30 3.50 25.53
N ASN A 9 10.46 4.15 25.68
CA ASN A 9 11.04 5.02 24.65
C ASN A 9 11.51 4.25 23.42
N PHE A 10 11.86 2.98 23.56
CA PHE A 10 12.21 2.12 22.44
C PHE A 10 10.98 1.74 21.58
N PHE A 11 9.82 1.55 22.20
CA PHE A 11 8.58 1.16 21.50
C PHE A 11 7.75 2.35 21.00
N ARG A 12 7.86 3.52 21.64
CA ARG A 12 7.15 4.74 21.27
C ARG A 12 7.28 5.13 19.77
N PRO A 13 8.44 5.01 19.11
CA PRO A 13 8.59 5.36 17.70
C PRO A 13 7.84 4.42 16.74
N SER A 14 7.52 3.19 17.16
CA SER A 14 6.84 2.19 16.33
C SER A 14 5.31 2.27 16.41
N VAL A 15 4.77 2.93 17.43
CA VAL A 15 3.32 3.19 17.60
C VAL A 15 2.67 3.84 16.37
N PRO A 16 3.21 4.91 15.77
CA PRO A 16 2.59 5.53 14.59
C PRO A 16 2.53 4.58 13.38
N MET A 17 3.56 3.76 13.17
CA MET A 17 3.58 2.78 12.08
C MET A 17 2.52 1.68 12.28
N LEU A 18 2.39 1.15 13.50
CA LEU A 18 1.36 0.16 13.83
C LEU A 18 -0.05 0.75 13.70
N ALA A 19 -0.27 1.97 14.18
CA ALA A 19 -1.54 2.67 14.01
C ALA A 19 -1.87 2.89 12.54
N ALA A 20 -0.90 3.31 11.71
CA ALA A 20 -1.07 3.47 10.27
C ALA A 20 -1.44 2.15 9.58
N LEU A 21 -0.80 1.04 9.96
CA LEU A 21 -1.14 -0.29 9.44
C LEU A 21 -2.57 -0.71 9.82
N VAL A 22 -2.94 -0.59 11.09
CA VAL A 22 -4.28 -0.97 11.57
C VAL A 22 -5.36 -0.12 10.89
N LEU A 23 -5.20 1.20 10.90
CA LEU A 23 -6.14 2.13 10.25
C LEU A 23 -6.21 1.89 8.74
N GLY A 24 -5.07 1.65 8.10
CA GLY A 24 -4.97 1.33 6.69
C GLY A 24 -5.71 0.05 6.31
N VAL A 25 -5.49 -1.03 7.06
CA VAL A 25 -6.17 -2.31 6.84
C VAL A 25 -7.68 -2.18 7.05
N LEU A 26 -8.10 -1.42 8.07
CA LEU A 26 -9.52 -1.12 8.30
C LEU A 26 -10.12 -0.31 7.16
N ALA A 27 -9.41 0.71 6.66
CA ALA A 27 -9.83 1.52 5.52
C ALA A 27 -9.94 0.67 4.24
N LEU A 28 -8.91 -0.13 3.91
CA LEU A 28 -8.93 -1.06 2.77
C LEU A 28 -10.10 -2.05 2.88
N SER A 29 -10.31 -2.63 4.05
CA SER A 29 -11.40 -3.58 4.29
C SER A 29 -12.78 -2.92 4.16
N GLY A 30 -12.91 -1.69 4.67
CA GLY A 30 -14.13 -0.88 4.56
C GLY A 30 -14.45 -0.52 3.11
N VAL A 31 -13.47 0.01 2.38
CA VAL A 31 -13.60 0.37 0.97
C VAL A 31 -13.90 -0.88 0.14
N ARG A 32 -13.19 -1.99 0.35
CA ARG A 32 -13.46 -3.25 -0.35
C ARG A 32 -14.90 -3.71 -0.14
N ARG A 33 -15.38 -3.75 1.11
CA ARG A 33 -16.77 -4.13 1.40
C ARG A 33 -17.78 -3.17 0.79
N PHE A 34 -17.48 -1.87 0.75
CA PHE A 34 -18.35 -0.86 0.16
C PHE A 34 -18.44 -1.02 -1.37
N LEU A 35 -17.29 -1.17 -2.05
CA LEU A 35 -17.22 -1.44 -3.49
C LEU A 35 -17.88 -2.77 -3.84
N ASP A 36 -17.65 -3.80 -3.03
CA ASP A 36 -18.23 -5.12 -3.25
C ASP A 36 -19.76 -5.09 -3.21
N ARG A 37 -20.34 -4.28 -2.32
CA ARG A 37 -21.80 -4.06 -2.24
C ARG A 37 -22.32 -3.24 -3.42
N ARG A 38 -21.57 -2.25 -3.90
CA ARG A 38 -21.99 -1.33 -4.97
C ARG A 38 -21.96 -1.95 -6.37
N TYR A 39 -21.00 -2.84 -6.65
CA TYR A 39 -20.75 -3.34 -8.01
C TYR A 39 -21.10 -4.82 -8.23
N ARG A 40 -22.02 -5.39 -7.45
CA ARG A 40 -22.35 -6.84 -7.44
C ARG A 40 -22.69 -7.49 -8.80
N SER A 41 -23.07 -6.72 -9.83
CA SER A 41 -23.67 -7.27 -11.07
C SER A 41 -22.96 -6.91 -12.38
N GLN A 42 -21.76 -6.30 -12.36
CA GLN A 42 -21.07 -5.92 -13.59
C GLN A 42 -19.82 -6.78 -13.85
N ALA A 43 -19.64 -7.28 -15.08
CA ALA A 43 -18.44 -8.02 -15.47
C ALA A 43 -17.15 -7.17 -15.31
N ASP A 44 -17.26 -5.86 -15.54
CA ASP A 44 -16.18 -4.88 -15.33
C ASP A 44 -15.80 -4.64 -13.87
N ARG A 45 -16.57 -5.20 -12.92
CA ARG A 45 -16.33 -5.07 -11.48
C ARG A 45 -14.92 -5.50 -11.11
N ILE A 46 -14.46 -6.62 -11.65
CA ILE A 46 -13.20 -7.23 -11.23
C ILE A 46 -12.04 -6.28 -11.54
N MET A 47 -11.97 -5.79 -12.78
CA MET A 47 -10.93 -4.84 -13.21
C MET A 47 -10.98 -3.54 -12.38
N ARG A 48 -12.14 -2.89 -12.27
CA ARG A 48 -12.25 -1.60 -11.56
C ARG A 48 -11.95 -1.73 -10.06
N VAL A 49 -12.52 -2.73 -9.40
CA VAL A 49 -12.29 -2.95 -7.96
C VAL A 49 -10.83 -3.32 -7.72
N GLN A 50 -10.21 -4.13 -8.58
CA GLN A 50 -8.80 -4.48 -8.47
C GLN A 50 -7.88 -3.26 -8.67
N LEU A 51 -8.15 -2.41 -9.66
CA LEU A 51 -7.38 -1.18 -9.87
C LEU A 51 -7.54 -0.18 -8.71
N ILE A 52 -8.75 0.01 -8.18
CA ILE A 52 -8.97 0.88 -7.02
C ILE A 52 -8.25 0.32 -5.78
N MET A 53 -8.37 -0.99 -5.54
CA MET A 53 -7.68 -1.64 -4.42
C MET A 53 -6.16 -1.61 -4.57
N LEU A 54 -5.63 -1.76 -5.80
CA LEU A 54 -4.21 -1.62 -6.11
C LEU A 54 -3.72 -0.23 -5.73
N LEU A 55 -4.38 0.82 -6.23
CA LEU A 55 -4.01 2.22 -5.92
C LEU A 55 -4.10 2.49 -4.42
N LEU A 56 -5.16 2.04 -3.76
CA LEU A 56 -5.36 2.25 -2.33
C LEU A 56 -4.30 1.52 -1.49
N SER A 57 -3.92 0.31 -1.90
CA SER A 57 -2.83 -0.45 -1.28
C SER A 57 -1.46 0.21 -1.46
N PHE A 58 -1.23 0.83 -2.62
CA PHE A 58 -0.01 1.58 -2.90
C PHE A 58 0.07 2.86 -2.05
N VAL A 59 -1.03 3.58 -1.89
CA VAL A 59 -1.12 4.73 -0.97
C VAL A 59 -0.84 4.30 0.46
N LEU A 60 -1.42 3.18 0.91
CA LEU A 60 -1.14 2.66 2.25
C LEU A 60 0.34 2.31 2.44
N LEU A 61 0.97 1.68 1.43
CA LEU A 61 2.40 1.38 1.46
C LEU A 61 3.25 2.65 1.66
N ILE A 62 2.91 3.72 0.96
CA ILE A 62 3.57 5.03 1.12
C ILE A 62 3.39 5.57 2.54
N VAL A 63 2.16 5.56 3.07
CA VAL A 63 1.86 6.03 4.44
C VAL A 63 2.68 5.24 5.47
N VAL A 64 2.81 3.93 5.29
CA VAL A 64 3.62 3.08 6.18
C VAL A 64 5.10 3.45 6.11
N VAL A 65 5.65 3.72 4.93
CA VAL A 65 7.06 4.13 4.78
C VAL A 65 7.31 5.50 5.42
N ILE A 66 6.38 6.46 5.27
CA ILE A 66 6.50 7.79 5.87
C ILE A 66 6.41 7.72 7.40
N THR A 67 5.50 6.89 7.93
CA THR A 67 5.29 6.74 9.38
C THR A 67 6.30 5.81 10.05
N SER A 68 7.11 5.11 9.26
CA SER A 68 8.15 4.23 9.77
C SER A 68 9.25 5.05 10.46
N PRO A 69 9.73 4.62 11.64
CA PRO A 69 10.77 5.31 12.41
C PRO A 69 12.17 5.06 11.84
N ILE A 70 12.36 5.37 10.55
CA ILE A 70 13.64 5.29 9.82
C ILE A 70 14.29 6.67 9.73
N ALA A 71 15.61 6.68 9.49
CA ALA A 71 16.34 7.92 9.23
C ALA A 71 15.88 8.54 7.89
N ASP A 72 15.80 9.87 7.81
CA ASP A 72 15.24 10.57 6.65
C ASP A 72 16.00 10.28 5.34
N GLY A 73 17.31 10.06 5.42
CA GLY A 73 18.12 9.63 4.26
C GLY A 73 17.72 8.24 3.72
N GLN A 74 17.34 7.31 4.60
CA GLN A 74 16.90 5.97 4.20
C GLN A 74 15.47 5.98 3.66
N LYS A 75 14.60 6.86 4.19
CA LYS A 75 13.23 7.05 3.68
C LYS A 75 13.22 7.45 2.22
N GLY A 76 14.04 8.44 1.84
CA GLY A 76 14.14 8.91 0.46
C GLY A 76 14.55 7.80 -0.51
N GLN A 77 15.52 6.97 -0.13
CA GLN A 77 15.97 5.84 -0.93
C GLN A 77 14.87 4.78 -1.09
N VAL A 78 14.19 4.40 0.00
CA VAL A 78 13.06 3.44 -0.06
C VAL A 78 11.95 3.98 -0.96
N MET A 79 11.62 5.26 -0.84
CA MET A 79 10.58 5.90 -1.66
C MET A 79 10.95 5.91 -3.16
N SER A 80 12.22 6.19 -3.47
CA SER A 80 12.75 6.13 -4.83
C SER A 80 12.68 4.71 -5.41
N LEU A 81 13.12 3.71 -4.64
CA LEU A 81 13.05 2.30 -5.04
C LEU A 81 11.62 1.84 -5.25
N LEU A 82 10.67 2.25 -4.39
CA LEU A 82 9.25 1.97 -4.57
C LEU A 82 8.72 2.52 -5.89
N GLY A 83 9.09 3.75 -6.24
CA GLY A 83 8.72 4.35 -7.53
C GLY A 83 9.29 3.58 -8.72
N ILE A 84 10.56 3.15 -8.65
CA ILE A 84 11.21 2.36 -9.70
C ILE A 84 10.53 1.00 -9.87
N VAL A 85 10.32 0.27 -8.77
CA VAL A 85 9.69 -1.06 -8.79
C VAL A 85 8.26 -0.99 -9.29
N LEU A 86 7.48 0.00 -8.83
CA LEU A 86 6.12 0.20 -9.33
C LEU A 86 6.13 0.49 -10.84
N SER A 87 7.01 1.38 -11.31
CA SER A 87 7.10 1.72 -12.72
C SER A 87 7.48 0.51 -13.57
N ALA A 88 8.46 -0.28 -13.13
CA ALA A 88 8.86 -1.51 -13.79
C ALA A 88 7.72 -2.54 -13.84
N ALA A 89 7.00 -2.71 -12.73
CA ALA A 89 5.85 -3.62 -12.66
C ALA A 89 4.72 -3.18 -13.62
N ILE A 90 4.41 -1.88 -13.69
CA ILE A 90 3.41 -1.35 -14.63
C ILE A 90 3.87 -1.57 -16.08
N ALA A 91 5.13 -1.26 -16.39
CA ALA A 91 5.68 -1.42 -17.74
C ALA A 91 5.63 -2.90 -18.20
N LEU A 92 6.06 -3.84 -17.35
CA LEU A 92 6.05 -5.27 -17.65
C LEU A 92 4.62 -5.86 -17.70
N SER A 93 3.73 -5.41 -16.82
CA SER A 93 2.32 -5.80 -16.88
C SER A 93 1.65 -5.28 -18.15
N SER A 94 2.05 -4.09 -18.64
CA SER A 94 1.53 -3.51 -19.87
C SER A 94 1.99 -4.27 -21.11
N THR A 95 3.22 -4.80 -21.13
CA THR A 95 3.67 -5.65 -22.26
C THR A 95 2.92 -6.98 -22.29
N THR A 96 2.55 -7.54 -21.13
CA THR A 96 1.71 -8.76 -21.05
C THR A 96 0.27 -8.47 -21.49
N PHE A 97 -0.32 -7.37 -21.04
CA PHE A 97 -1.67 -6.96 -21.44
C PHE A 97 -1.78 -6.70 -22.94
N LEU A 98 -0.83 -5.91 -23.49
CA LEU A 98 -0.77 -5.63 -24.92
C LEU A 98 -0.42 -6.87 -25.74
N GLY A 99 0.47 -7.73 -25.25
CA GLY A 99 0.81 -9.00 -25.89
C GLY A 99 -0.38 -9.95 -26.00
N ASN A 100 -1.19 -10.07 -24.92
CA ASN A 100 -2.43 -10.84 -24.96
C ASN A 100 -3.47 -10.24 -25.92
N ALA A 101 -3.50 -8.91 -26.05
CA ALA A 101 -4.38 -8.22 -27.00
C ALA A 101 -3.95 -8.36 -28.46
N MET A 102 -2.65 -8.53 -28.73
CA MET A 102 -2.09 -8.77 -30.07
C MET A 102 -2.09 -10.25 -30.49
N ALA A 103 -2.18 -11.17 -29.52
CA ALA A 103 -2.21 -12.62 -29.75
C ALA A 103 -3.62 -13.18 -30.02
N GLY A 104 -4.66 -12.39 -29.71
CA GLY A 104 -6.03 -12.61 -30.18
C GLY A 104 -6.23 -12.04 -31.58
#